data_AF-A0A8H3IPV2-F1
#
_entry.id   AF-A0A8H3IPV2-F1
#
_cell.length_a   1.000
_cell.length_b   1.000
_cell.length_c   1.000
_cell.angle_alpha   90.00
_cell.angle_beta   90.00
_cell.angle_gamma   90.00
#
_symmetry.space_group_name_H-M   'P 1'
#
loop_
_entity.id
_entity.type
_entity.pdbx_description
1 polymer ?
#
loop_
_entity_poly.entity_id
_entity_poly.type
_entity_poly.pdbx_seq_one_letter_code
_entity_poly.pdbx_strand_id
1 'polypeptide(L)'
;MLRQIARTGISCLHQIPRPATTVSRPSFAPCTAQPRPGYSQGRIQTRTYAISKSEADERIEEIQEQYATAKDEFEIAVEETEKKTVYAADDRAAAADELAKLKELYEAAVNDTSPEIAKEIQSRVGQRIRELDHAIQGLEKSAMEN
;
A
#
# COMPACT_ATOMS: atom_id res chain seq x y z
N MET A 1 -47.38 -34.34 -7.11
CA MET A 1 -47.58 -33.07 -7.84
C MET A 1 -46.27 -32.28 -7.85
N LEU A 2 -45.37 -32.54 -8.81
CA LEU A 2 -44.16 -31.73 -9.01
C LEU A 2 -44.33 -30.94 -10.30
N ARG A 3 -44.51 -29.61 -10.16
CA ARG A 3 -44.66 -28.69 -11.29
C ARG A 3 -43.29 -28.25 -11.79
N GLN A 4 -43.06 -28.61 -13.03
CA GLN A 4 -42.04 -28.09 -13.94
C GLN A 4 -42.30 -26.59 -14.19
N ILE A 5 -41.26 -25.76 -14.12
CA ILE A 5 -41.30 -24.39 -14.68
C ILE A 5 -40.08 -24.24 -15.58
N ALA A 6 -40.35 -23.82 -16.80
CA ALA A 6 -39.40 -23.71 -17.90
C ALA A 6 -39.36 -22.26 -18.40
N ARG A 7 -38.23 -21.90 -19.03
CA ARG A 7 -38.02 -20.78 -19.98
C ARG A 7 -38.06 -19.38 -19.33
N THR A 8 -37.33 -18.35 -19.75
CA THR A 8 -36.93 -17.76 -21.04
C THR A 8 -35.82 -16.73 -20.70
N GLY A 9 -34.78 -16.47 -21.47
CA GLY A 9 -34.80 -15.78 -22.77
C GLY A 9 -33.82 -14.60 -22.70
N ILE A 10 -32.71 -14.68 -23.43
CA ILE A 10 -31.72 -13.59 -23.58
C ILE A 10 -31.88 -13.08 -25.00
N SER A 11 -32.40 -11.86 -25.14
CA SER A 11 -32.46 -11.13 -26.40
C SER A 11 -32.27 -9.64 -26.11
N CYS A 12 -31.28 -9.05 -26.78
CA CYS A 12 -31.24 -7.68 -27.31
C CYS A 12 -29.81 -7.46 -27.82
N LEU A 13 -29.51 -7.70 -29.11
CA LEU A 13 -29.57 -6.70 -30.19
C LEU A 13 -29.04 -5.34 -29.73
N HIS A 14 -27.95 -4.86 -30.33
CA HIS A 14 -27.88 -3.59 -31.06
C HIS A 14 -26.59 -3.56 -31.89
N GLN A 15 -26.75 -3.18 -33.15
CA GLN A 15 -25.74 -3.18 -34.19
C GLN A 15 -25.80 -1.82 -34.92
N ILE A 16 -24.71 -1.50 -35.63
CA ILE A 16 -24.49 -0.51 -36.72
C ILE A 16 -24.17 0.97 -36.30
N PRO A 17 -23.60 1.82 -37.19
CA PRO A 17 -22.16 2.06 -37.46
C PRO A 17 -21.79 3.57 -37.37
N ARG A 18 -20.59 3.98 -37.82
CA ARG A 18 -20.43 5.09 -38.81
C ARG A 18 -18.99 5.28 -39.35
N PRO A 19 -18.86 5.92 -40.54
CA PRO A 19 -17.65 5.98 -41.35
C PRO A 19 -16.86 7.29 -41.16
N ALA A 20 -15.59 7.32 -41.58
CA ALA A 20 -14.90 8.56 -41.88
C ALA A 20 -13.97 8.41 -43.09
N THR A 21 -14.03 9.47 -43.89
CA THR A 21 -13.65 9.62 -45.27
C THR A 21 -12.15 9.87 -45.45
N THR A 22 -11.72 9.67 -46.69
CA THR A 22 -10.40 9.91 -47.28
C THR A 22 -9.90 11.35 -47.07
N VAL A 23 -8.58 11.58 -47.18
CA VAL A 23 -7.93 12.59 -48.06
C VAL A 23 -6.43 12.78 -47.74
N SER A 24 -5.64 12.66 -48.82
CA SER A 24 -4.36 13.31 -49.20
C SER A 24 -3.03 13.16 -48.43
N ARG A 25 -2.05 12.57 -49.13
CA ARG A 25 -0.61 12.90 -49.12
C ARG A 25 -0.36 14.23 -49.87
N PRO A 26 0.72 14.98 -49.55
CA PRO A 26 1.97 14.88 -50.32
C PRO A 26 3.22 14.90 -49.41
N SER A 27 4.24 14.08 -49.69
CA SER A 27 5.46 14.36 -50.49
C SER A 27 6.52 15.19 -49.77
N PHE A 28 7.70 14.61 -49.73
CA PHE A 28 8.94 15.06 -49.10
C PHE A 28 9.51 16.32 -49.76
N ALA A 29 10.17 17.16 -48.94
CA ALA A 29 11.30 17.98 -49.36
C ALA A 29 12.36 18.00 -48.24
N PRO A 30 13.64 17.72 -48.54
CA PRO A 30 14.77 17.88 -47.63
C PRO A 30 15.40 19.27 -47.78
N CYS A 31 15.95 19.82 -46.70
CA CYS A 31 17.31 20.41 -46.64
C CYS A 31 17.49 21.26 -45.37
N THR A 32 18.60 20.98 -44.68
CA THR A 32 19.51 21.91 -43.96
C THR A 32 18.86 22.83 -42.91
N ALA A 33 19.22 22.80 -41.64
CA ALA A 33 20.58 22.81 -41.12
C ALA A 33 20.59 22.38 -39.63
N GLN A 34 21.64 21.68 -39.22
CA GLN A 34 21.93 21.48 -37.80
C GLN A 34 22.68 22.71 -37.26
N PRO A 35 22.34 23.14 -36.04
CA PRO A 35 23.34 23.50 -35.06
C PRO A 35 23.18 22.65 -33.80
N ARG A 36 24.22 21.86 -33.48
CA ARG A 36 24.60 21.54 -32.09
C ARG A 36 25.85 22.39 -31.79
N PRO A 37 26.22 22.70 -30.52
CA PRO A 37 25.71 22.16 -29.26
C PRO A 37 25.42 23.26 -28.21
N GLY A 38 24.22 23.24 -27.63
CA GLY A 38 23.95 23.88 -26.34
C GLY A 38 23.57 22.81 -25.34
N TYR A 39 24.56 22.14 -24.72
CA TYR A 39 24.30 21.40 -23.49
C TYR A 39 24.09 22.41 -22.35
N SER A 40 22.94 23.10 -22.36
CA SER A 40 22.53 23.93 -21.24
C SER A 40 21.97 23.02 -20.15
N GLN A 41 22.83 22.79 -19.16
CA GLN A 41 22.52 22.44 -17.78
C GLN A 41 21.63 21.21 -17.58
N GLY A 42 22.32 20.08 -17.38
CA GLY A 42 22.36 19.49 -16.05
C GLY A 42 21.01 19.45 -15.34
N ARG A 43 20.27 18.39 -15.67
CA ARG A 43 19.25 17.74 -14.86
C ARG A 43 19.77 17.53 -13.42
N ILE A 44 19.55 18.50 -12.52
CA ILE A 44 19.89 18.39 -11.08
C ILE A 44 18.67 17.96 -10.23
N GLN A 45 17.49 17.72 -10.82
CA GLN A 45 16.31 17.33 -10.03
C GLN A 45 16.20 15.83 -9.73
N THR A 46 16.92 14.96 -10.44
CA THR A 46 16.79 13.51 -10.23
C THR A 46 17.62 12.96 -9.08
N ARG A 47 18.67 13.68 -8.65
CA ARG A 47 19.56 13.19 -7.59
C ARG A 47 18.93 13.35 -6.21
N THR A 48 18.26 14.47 -5.94
CA THR A 48 17.63 14.74 -4.64
C THR A 48 16.40 13.86 -4.40
N TYR A 49 15.55 13.69 -5.42
CA TYR A 49 14.40 12.78 -5.35
C TYR A 49 14.81 11.32 -5.14
N ALA A 50 15.92 10.88 -5.75
CA ALA A 50 16.42 9.52 -5.56
C ALA A 50 16.97 9.29 -4.13
N ILE A 51 17.60 10.31 -3.52
CA ILE A 51 18.15 10.23 -2.15
C ILE A 51 17.03 10.28 -1.11
N SER A 52 16.06 11.20 -1.25
CA SER A 52 14.92 11.26 -0.33
C SER A 52 14.05 10.01 -0.42
N LYS A 53 13.95 9.41 -1.61
CA LYS A 53 13.28 8.14 -1.81
C LYS A 53 14.04 6.98 -1.16
N SER A 54 15.37 6.90 -1.28
CA SER A 54 16.13 5.81 -0.64
C SER A 54 16.03 5.89 0.89
N GLU A 55 16.12 7.09 1.47
CA GLU A 55 15.93 7.28 2.91
C GLU A 55 14.51 6.91 3.37
N ALA A 56 13.48 7.31 2.60
CA ALA A 56 12.11 6.92 2.87
C ALA A 56 11.93 5.40 2.81
N ASP A 57 12.44 4.77 1.75
CA ASP A 57 12.29 3.33 1.51
C ASP A 57 13.04 2.54 2.61
N GLU A 58 14.22 2.96 3.07
CA GLU A 58 14.95 2.36 4.21
C GLU A 58 14.12 2.39 5.51
N ARG A 59 13.54 3.54 5.87
CA ARG A 59 12.67 3.64 7.05
C ARG A 59 11.39 2.82 6.91
N ILE A 60 10.84 2.75 5.72
CA ILE A 60 9.64 1.95 5.44
C ILE A 60 9.96 0.46 5.60
N GLU A 61 11.13 0.00 5.15
CA GLU A 61 11.56 -1.40 5.34
C GLU A 61 11.69 -1.75 6.82
N GLU A 62 12.34 -0.91 7.63
CA GLU A 62 12.46 -1.10 9.09
C GLU A 62 11.09 -1.21 9.78
N ILE A 63 10.17 -0.30 9.46
CA ILE A 63 8.82 -0.33 10.03
C ILE A 63 8.04 -1.57 9.54
N GLN A 64 8.24 -2.00 8.29
CA GLN A 64 7.58 -3.18 7.75
C GLN A 64 8.08 -4.49 8.39
N GLU A 65 9.38 -4.57 8.67
CA GLU A 65 9.98 -5.69 9.39
C GLU A 65 9.40 -5.78 10.81
N GLN A 66 9.41 -4.68 11.57
CA GLN A 66 8.83 -4.64 12.91
C GLN A 66 7.31 -4.94 12.89
N TYR A 67 6.60 -4.49 11.86
CA TYR A 67 5.18 -4.82 11.68
C TYR A 67 4.96 -6.31 11.46
N ALA A 68 5.83 -6.99 10.70
CA ALA A 68 5.75 -8.43 10.51
C ALA A 68 5.93 -9.17 11.85
N THR A 69 6.94 -8.78 12.64
CA THR A 69 7.14 -9.33 14.00
C THR A 69 5.92 -9.10 14.89
N ALA A 70 5.40 -7.87 14.96
CA ALA A 70 4.23 -7.56 15.78
C ALA A 70 2.98 -8.35 15.33
N LYS A 71 2.84 -8.62 14.03
CA LYS A 71 1.75 -9.41 13.48
C LYS A 71 1.87 -10.90 13.83
N ASP A 72 3.08 -11.45 13.79
CA ASP A 72 3.33 -12.84 14.17
C ASP A 72 3.01 -13.06 15.66
N GLU A 73 3.46 -12.16 16.54
CA GLU A 73 3.11 -12.21 17.97
C GLU A 73 1.60 -12.06 18.22
N PHE A 74 0.92 -11.19 17.46
CA PHE A 74 -0.54 -11.09 17.53
C PHE A 74 -1.23 -12.39 17.11
N GLU A 75 -0.75 -13.08 16.08
CA GLU A 75 -1.32 -14.37 15.64
C GLU A 75 -1.18 -15.44 16.73
N ILE A 76 -0.03 -15.49 17.41
CA ILE A 76 0.19 -16.36 18.58
C ILE A 76 -0.80 -16.00 19.70
N ALA A 77 -0.94 -14.71 20.02
CA ALA A 77 -1.86 -14.25 21.06
C ALA A 77 -3.32 -14.62 20.77
N VAL A 78 -3.76 -14.55 19.51
CA VAL A 78 -5.10 -14.98 19.09
C VAL A 78 -5.27 -16.48 19.31
N GLU A 79 -4.33 -17.29 18.81
CA GLU A 79 -4.40 -18.75 18.90
C GLU A 79 -4.41 -19.24 20.36
N GLU A 80 -3.58 -18.65 21.22
CA GLU A 80 -3.50 -19.01 22.63
C GLU A 80 -4.73 -18.55 23.43
N THR A 81 -5.31 -17.39 23.09
CA THR A 81 -6.58 -16.92 23.66
C THR A 81 -7.73 -17.86 23.28
N GLU A 82 -7.81 -18.29 22.03
CA GLU A 82 -8.82 -19.24 21.56
C GLU A 82 -8.70 -20.61 22.25
N LYS A 83 -7.47 -21.08 22.47
CA LYS A 83 -7.17 -22.32 23.20
C LYS A 83 -7.35 -22.21 24.72
N LYS A 84 -7.53 -21.00 25.26
CA LYS A 84 -7.64 -20.72 26.71
C LYS A 84 -6.46 -21.26 27.50
N THR A 85 -5.25 -21.07 26.98
CA THR A 85 -4.04 -21.49 27.69
C THR A 85 -3.67 -20.49 28.78
N VAL A 86 -2.78 -20.90 29.67
CA VAL A 86 -2.26 -20.04 30.75
C VAL A 86 -1.38 -18.91 30.20
N TYR A 87 -0.78 -19.11 29.02
CA TYR A 87 0.16 -18.18 28.40
C TYR A 87 -0.53 -17.06 27.60
N ALA A 88 -1.82 -17.20 27.29
CA ALA A 88 -2.59 -16.23 26.52
C ALA A 88 -2.55 -14.78 27.06
N ALA A 89 -2.29 -14.57 28.35
CA ALA A 89 -2.09 -13.23 28.90
C ALA A 89 -0.72 -12.64 28.55
N ASP A 90 0.34 -13.44 28.64
CA ASP A 90 1.70 -13.02 28.30
C ASP A 90 1.86 -12.80 26.80
N ASP A 91 1.27 -13.66 25.96
CA ASP A 91 1.33 -13.50 24.50
C ASP A 91 0.61 -12.21 24.03
N ARG A 92 -0.53 -11.86 24.65
CA ARG A 92 -1.20 -10.58 24.39
C ARG A 92 -0.34 -9.38 24.80
N ALA A 93 0.36 -9.49 25.93
CA ALA A 93 1.29 -8.45 26.36
C ALA A 93 2.47 -8.31 25.39
N ALA A 94 3.02 -9.43 24.90
CA ALA A 94 4.07 -9.42 23.88
C ALA A 94 3.62 -8.72 22.58
N ALA A 95 2.42 -9.02 22.08
CA ALA A 95 1.86 -8.33 20.93
C ALA A 95 1.68 -6.82 21.15
N ALA A 96 1.25 -6.41 22.36
CA ALA A 96 1.12 -5.00 22.73
C ALA A 96 2.49 -4.29 22.81
N ASP A 97 3.51 -4.96 23.36
CA ASP A 97 4.87 -4.43 23.45
C ASP A 97 5.52 -4.26 22.06
N GLU A 98 5.36 -5.22 21.16
CA GLU A 98 5.86 -5.09 19.79
C GLU A 98 5.11 -4.01 18.99
N LEU A 99 3.81 -3.82 19.23
CA LEU A 99 3.05 -2.69 18.67
C LEU A 99 3.56 -1.35 19.22
N ALA A 100 3.93 -1.27 20.51
CA ALA A 100 4.50 -0.06 21.09
C ALA A 100 5.84 0.30 20.42
N LYS A 101 6.73 -0.68 20.21
CA LYS A 101 7.98 -0.50 19.45
C LYS A 101 7.72 -0.04 18.02
N LEU A 102 6.72 -0.64 17.35
CA LEU A 102 6.33 -0.23 16.00
C LEU A 102 5.88 1.23 15.94
N LYS A 103 5.10 1.68 16.93
CA LYS A 103 4.68 3.09 17.03
C LYS A 103 5.85 4.02 17.29
N GLU A 104 6.78 3.62 18.15
CA GLU A 104 8.01 4.39 18.42
C GLU A 104 8.85 4.55 17.15
N LEU A 105 9.10 3.47 16.41
CA LEU A 105 9.83 3.54 15.13
C LEU A 105 9.12 4.41 14.10
N TYR A 106 7.80 4.31 14.01
CA TYR A 106 7.00 5.14 13.13
C TYR A 106 7.06 6.62 13.50
N GLU A 107 6.93 6.96 14.79
CA GLU A 107 7.03 8.33 15.27
C GLU A 107 8.44 8.89 15.06
N ALA A 108 9.48 8.11 15.35
CA ALA A 108 10.87 8.46 15.07
C ALA A 108 11.08 8.74 13.58
N ALA A 109 10.62 7.84 12.70
CA ALA A 109 10.76 8.02 11.25
C ALA A 109 10.01 9.26 10.73
N VAL A 110 8.87 9.63 11.32
CA VAL A 110 8.12 10.83 10.96
C VAL A 110 8.78 12.10 11.49
N ASN A 111 9.35 12.07 12.69
CA ASN A 111 9.95 13.24 13.35
C ASN A 111 11.37 13.54 12.86
N ASP A 112 12.16 12.51 12.56
CA ASP A 112 13.57 12.64 12.17
C ASP A 112 13.76 13.04 10.70
N THR A 113 12.69 12.96 9.90
CA THR A 113 12.78 13.09 8.45
C THR A 113 12.05 14.33 7.91
N SER A 114 12.42 14.75 6.69
CA SER A 114 11.75 15.84 5.98
C SER A 114 10.24 15.61 5.80
N PRO A 115 9.41 16.66 5.77
CA PRO A 115 7.95 16.54 5.72
C PRO A 115 7.42 15.84 4.46
N GLU A 116 8.20 15.81 3.36
CA GLU A 116 7.85 15.05 2.15
C GLU A 116 7.99 13.55 2.36
N ILE A 117 9.06 13.11 3.04
CA ILE A 117 9.31 11.69 3.34
C ILE A 117 8.35 11.22 4.44
N ALA A 118 8.12 12.04 5.46
CA ALA A 118 7.15 11.74 6.51
C ALA A 118 5.76 11.44 5.92
N LYS A 119 5.29 12.20 4.93
CA LYS A 119 4.02 11.94 4.24
C LYS A 119 4.02 10.59 3.51
N GLU A 120 5.13 10.22 2.88
CA GLU A 120 5.26 8.92 2.22
C GLU A 120 5.14 7.77 3.22
N ILE A 121 5.88 7.84 4.34
CA ILE A 121 5.85 6.86 5.43
C ILE A 121 4.43 6.74 6.00
N GLN A 122 3.80 7.88 6.33
CA GLN A 122 2.43 7.95 6.83
C GLN A 122 1.43 7.30 5.87
N SER A 123 1.57 7.56 4.57
CA SER A 123 0.65 7.02 3.55
C SER A 123 0.75 5.50 3.40
N ARG A 124 1.97 4.94 3.51
CA ARG A 124 2.21 3.51 3.28
C ARG A 124 1.96 2.66 4.51
N VAL A 125 2.31 3.15 5.70
CA VAL A 125 2.33 2.32 6.91
C VAL A 125 1.31 2.77 7.95
N GLY A 126 0.89 4.03 7.93
CA GLY A 126 0.00 4.60 8.94
C GLY A 126 -1.37 3.91 9.04
N GLN A 127 -1.91 3.39 7.92
CA GLN A 127 -3.15 2.60 7.96
C GLN A 127 -2.94 1.24 8.66
N ARG A 128 -1.87 0.51 8.32
CA ARG A 128 -1.58 -0.82 8.85
C ARG A 128 -1.36 -0.81 10.35
N ILE A 129 -0.66 0.20 10.87
CA ILE A 129 -0.42 0.36 12.31
C ILE A 129 -1.76 0.54 13.06
N ARG A 130 -2.69 1.36 12.53
CA ARG A 130 -4.00 1.57 13.15
C ARG A 130 -4.86 0.31 13.11
N GLU A 131 -4.80 -0.45 12.01
CA GLU A 131 -5.52 -1.72 11.90
C GLU A 131 -5.03 -2.73 12.95
N LEU A 132 -3.71 -2.87 13.12
CA LEU A 132 -3.12 -3.74 14.13
C LEU A 132 -3.43 -3.29 15.56
N ASP A 133 -3.38 -1.98 15.82
CA ASP A 133 -3.77 -1.38 17.12
C ASP A 133 -5.22 -1.71 17.50
N HIS A 134 -6.15 -1.52 16.55
CA HIS A 134 -7.55 -1.88 16.78
C HIS A 134 -7.76 -3.38 16.93
N ALA A 135 -6.99 -4.21 16.21
CA ALA A 135 -7.05 -5.67 16.34
C ALA A 135 -6.61 -6.14 17.72
N ILE A 136 -5.50 -5.61 18.25
CA ILE A 136 -5.00 -5.93 19.60
C ILE A 136 -5.99 -5.48 20.67
N GLN A 137 -6.51 -4.25 20.59
CA GLN A 137 -7.55 -3.78 21.53
C GLN A 137 -8.82 -4.65 21.48
N GLY A 138 -9.21 -5.09 20.28
CA GLY A 138 -10.34 -6.01 20.08
C GLY A 138 -10.10 -7.36 20.75
N LEU A 139 -8.88 -7.89 20.64
CA LEU A 139 -8.46 -9.14 21.29
C LEU A 139 -8.46 -9.01 22.81
N GLU A 140 -7.89 -7.92 23.35
CA GLU A 140 -7.88 -7.64 24.79
C GLU A 140 -9.29 -7.58 25.38
N LYS A 141 -10.21 -6.89 24.69
CA LYS A 141 -11.60 -6.80 25.12
C LYS A 141 -12.29 -8.17 25.08
N SER A 142 -12.09 -8.93 24.00
CA SER A 142 -12.68 -10.25 23.83
C SER A 142 -12.18 -11.25 24.86
N ALA A 143 -10.92 -11.12 25.29
CA ALA A 143 -10.33 -11.93 26.35
C ALA A 143 -10.84 -11.56 27.75
N MET A 144 -11.25 -10.31 27.99
CA MET A 144 -11.89 -9.90 29.25
C MET A 144 -13.34 -10.41 29.37
N GLU A 145 -13.98 -10.66 28.22
CA GLU A 145 -15.37 -11.16 28.15
C GLU A 145 -15.48 -12.70 28.18
N ASN A 146 -14.36 -13.44 28.08
CA ASN A 146 -14.29 -14.91 28.02
C ASN A 146 -13.79 -15.57 29.32
#